data_AF-A0A542B1I8-F1
#
_entry.id   AF-A0A542B1I8-F1
#
_cell.length_a   1.000
_cell.length_b   1.000
_cell.length_c   1.000
_cell.angle_alpha   90.00
_cell.angle_beta   90.00
_cell.angle_gamma   90.00
#
_symmetry.space_group_name_H-M   'P 1'
#
loop_
_entity.id
_entity.type
_entity.pdbx_description
1 polymer ?
#
loop_
_entity_poly.entity_id
_entity_poly.type
_entity_poly.pdbx_seq_one_letter_code
_entity_poly.pdbx_strand_id
1 'polypeptide(L)'
;MEQAQKRGLARLMLRWPDRRAALREKYGQDIRLAELCEAYEAAWEAAAYWAKSPSVVGRERAEEYNALASATEQDILERIS
;
A
#
# COMPACT_ATOMS: atom_id res chain seq x y z
N MET A 1 -2.78 -4.08 -13.64
CA MET A 1 -1.54 -4.00 -12.84
C MET A 1 -1.06 -2.55 -12.75
N GLU A 2 -0.65 -1.90 -13.85
CA GLU A 2 -0.08 -0.53 -13.80
C GLU A 2 -0.94 0.54 -13.09
N GLN A 3 -2.27 0.47 -13.19
CA GLN A 3 -3.17 1.39 -12.49
C GLN A 3 -3.20 1.18 -10.97
N ALA A 4 -3.09 -0.07 -10.49
CA ALA A 4 -3.02 -0.37 -9.06
C ALA A 4 -1.71 0.13 -8.46
N GLN A 5 -0.59 -0.08 -9.18
CA GLN A 5 0.72 0.44 -8.80
C GLN A 5 0.71 1.97 -8.64
N LYS A 6 0.16 2.69 -9.63
CA LYS A 6 0.03 4.15 -9.58
C LYS A 6 -0.85 4.63 -8.42
N ARG A 7 -1.94 3.93 -8.11
CA ARG A 7 -2.82 4.26 -6.98
C ARG A 7 -2.12 4.05 -5.64
N GLY A 8 -1.41 2.94 -5.48
CA GLY A 8 -0.61 2.67 -4.29
C GLY A 8 0.49 3.71 -4.07
N LEU A 9 1.23 4.05 -5.13
CA LEU A 9 2.22 5.13 -5.08
C LEU A 9 1.59 6.46 -4.66
N ALA A 10 0.47 6.84 -5.25
CA ALA A 10 -0.24 8.07 -4.91
C ALA A 10 -0.67 8.09 -3.44
N ARG A 11 -1.20 6.96 -2.93
CA ARG A 11 -1.60 6.81 -1.51
C ARG A 11 -0.39 6.98 -0.58
N LEU A 12 0.74 6.36 -0.90
CA LEU A 12 1.98 6.49 -0.13
C LEU A 12 2.51 7.93 -0.14
N MET A 13 2.46 8.62 -1.28
CA MET A 13 2.87 10.01 -1.40
C MET A 13 1.97 10.99 -0.63
N LEU A 14 0.70 10.66 -0.44
CA LEU A 14 -0.20 11.44 0.42
C LEU A 14 0.11 11.20 1.90
N ARG A 15 0.46 9.96 2.27
CA ARG A 15 0.80 9.57 3.64
C ARG A 15 2.18 10.05 4.09
N TRP A 16 3.16 10.06 3.18
CA TRP A 16 4.56 10.45 3.44
C TRP A 16 4.99 11.61 2.54
N PRO A 17 4.55 12.85 2.83
CA PRO A 17 4.86 14.00 1.99
C PRO A 17 6.36 14.25 1.85
N ASP A 18 7.14 14.01 2.91
CA ASP A 18 8.59 14.23 2.94
C ASP A 18 9.36 13.20 2.09
N ARG A 19 8.74 12.06 1.77
CA ARG A 19 9.35 10.98 0.99
C ARG A 19 8.91 10.97 -0.48
N ARG A 20 8.13 11.96 -0.93
CA ARG A 20 7.58 12.02 -2.30
C ARG A 20 8.64 11.96 -3.40
N ALA A 21 9.76 12.65 -3.22
CA ALA A 21 10.84 12.67 -4.21
C ALA A 21 11.45 11.26 -4.36
N ALA A 22 11.84 10.64 -3.24
CA ALA A 22 12.41 9.30 -3.21
C ALA A 22 11.44 8.24 -3.76
N LEU A 23 10.16 8.31 -3.37
CA LEU A 23 9.11 7.42 -3.89
C LEU A 23 9.00 7.49 -5.42
N ARG A 24 8.95 8.70 -6.00
CA ARG A 24 8.85 8.89 -7.45
C ARG A 24 10.09 8.40 -8.19
N GLU A 25 11.27 8.76 -7.68
CA GLU A 25 12.54 8.39 -8.28
C GLU A 25 12.69 6.87 -8.31
N LYS A 26 12.55 6.22 -7.15
CA LYS A 26 12.73 4.77 -7.02
C LYS A 26 11.67 3.99 -7.77
N TYR A 27 10.43 4.48 -7.84
CA TYR A 27 9.36 3.79 -8.57
C TYR A 27 9.68 3.62 -10.06
N GLY A 28 10.38 4.59 -10.67
CA GLY A 28 10.81 4.49 -12.06
C GLY A 28 12.02 3.57 -12.30
N GLN A 29 12.71 3.16 -11.24
CA GLN A 29 13.98 2.43 -11.29
C GLN A 29 13.90 1.01 -10.74
N ASP A 30 12.99 0.76 -9.79
CA ASP A 30 12.86 -0.51 -9.09
C ASP A 30 11.48 -1.16 -9.36
N ILE A 31 11.49 -2.20 -10.19
CA ILE A 31 10.28 -3.00 -10.50
C ILE A 31 9.67 -3.58 -9.22
N ARG A 32 10.49 -3.96 -8.24
CA ARG A 32 10.00 -4.52 -6.98
C ARG A 32 9.25 -3.47 -6.16
N LEU A 33 9.67 -2.21 -6.23
CA LEU A 33 8.94 -1.13 -5.58
C LEU A 33 7.57 -0.90 -6.24
N ALA A 34 7.48 -1.01 -7.56
CA ALA A 34 6.19 -0.94 -8.26
C ALA A 34 5.23 -2.07 -7.81
N GLU A 35 5.74 -3.31 -7.70
CA GLU A 35 4.97 -4.44 -7.17
C GLU A 35 4.51 -4.20 -5.73
N LEU A 36 5.37 -3.66 -4.86
CA LEU A 36 5.01 -3.33 -3.49
C LEU A 36 3.93 -2.24 -3.43
N CYS A 37 3.96 -1.24 -4.32
CA CYS A 37 2.90 -0.24 -4.42
C CYS A 37 1.55 -0.87 -4.79
N GLU A 38 1.53 -1.84 -5.71
CA GLU A 38 0.31 -2.59 -6.06
C GLU A 38 -0.18 -3.46 -4.90
N ALA A 39 0.71 -4.18 -4.22
CA ALA A 39 0.35 -4.97 -3.04
C ALA A 39 -0.22 -4.09 -1.92
N TYR A 40 0.36 -2.92 -1.70
CA TYR A 40 -0.11 -1.93 -0.73
C TYR A 40 -1.52 -1.45 -1.07
N GLU A 41 -1.80 -1.10 -2.34
CA GLU A 41 -3.15 -0.68 -2.74
C GLU A 41 -4.16 -1.82 -2.61
N ALA A 42 -3.79 -3.05 -3.00
CA ALA A 42 -4.67 -4.21 -2.88
C ALA A 42 -5.02 -4.52 -1.41
N ALA A 43 -4.06 -4.40 -0.49
CA ALA A 43 -4.31 -4.56 0.94
C ALA A 43 -5.26 -3.46 1.47
N TRP A 44 -5.09 -2.21 1.04
CA TRP A 44 -6.01 -1.13 1.39
C TRP A 44 -7.42 -1.32 0.83
N GLU A 45 -7.56 -1.74 -0.43
CA GLU A 45 -8.85 -2.04 -1.03
C GLU A 45 -9.55 -3.20 -0.31
N ALA A 46 -8.82 -4.26 0.03
CA ALA A 46 -9.35 -5.40 0.77
C ALA A 46 -9.77 -5.02 2.19
N ALA A 47 -8.95 -4.25 2.92
CA ALA A 47 -9.30 -3.75 4.24
C ALA A 47 -10.58 -2.90 4.19
N ALA A 48 -10.69 -1.98 3.21
CA ALA A 48 -11.86 -1.13 3.02
C ALA A 48 -13.11 -1.90 2.59
N TYR A 49 -12.95 -3.00 1.83
CA TYR A 49 -14.04 -3.89 1.47
C TYR A 49 -14.57 -4.61 2.71
N TRP A 50 -13.70 -5.27 3.47
CA TRP A 50 -14.08 -6.05 4.63
C TRP A 50 -14.61 -5.20 5.79
N ALA A 51 -14.11 -3.97 5.94
CA ALA A 51 -14.62 -3.02 6.95
C ALA A 51 -16.10 -2.63 6.74
N LYS A 52 -16.65 -2.81 5.53
CA LYS A 52 -18.08 -2.58 5.25
C LYS A 52 -18.96 -3.77 5.62
N SER A 53 -18.37 -4.95 5.88
CA SER A 53 -19.12 -6.13 6.26
C SER A 53 -19.57 -6.01 7.73
N PRO A 54 -20.85 -6.27 8.05
CA PRO A 54 -21.34 -6.24 9.42
C PRO A 54 -20.96 -7.49 10.23
N SER A 55 -20.31 -8.48 9.61
CA SER A 55 -19.91 -9.71 10.29
C SER A 55 -18.63 -9.53 11.11
N VAL A 56 -18.50 -10.29 12.20
CA VAL A 56 -17.26 -10.36 13.00
C VAL A 56 -16.06 -10.75 12.13
N VAL A 57 -16.25 -11.73 11.25
CA VAL A 57 -15.23 -12.13 10.26
C VAL A 57 -14.80 -10.96 9.36
N GLY A 58 -15.74 -10.08 9.00
CA GLY A 58 -15.42 -8.88 8.23
C GLY A 58 -14.47 -7.94 8.96
N ARG A 59 -14.70 -7.73 10.26
CA ARG A 59 -13.80 -6.94 11.10
C ARG A 59 -12.42 -7.59 11.23
N GLU A 60 -12.36 -8.89 11.50
CA GLU A 60 -11.10 -9.64 11.60
C GLU A 60 -10.28 -9.55 10.30
N ARG A 61 -10.94 -9.74 9.15
CA ARG A 61 -10.28 -9.60 7.84
C ARG A 61 -9.79 -8.18 7.59
N ALA A 62 -10.58 -7.16 7.95
CA ALA A 62 -10.13 -5.78 7.82
C ALA A 62 -8.88 -5.51 8.66
N GLU A 63 -8.81 -6.03 9.89
CA GLU A 63 -7.64 -5.92 10.76
C GLU A 63 -6.42 -6.64 10.16
N GLU A 64 -6.58 -7.84 9.62
CA GLU A 64 -5.51 -8.57 8.91
C GLU A 64 -4.96 -7.79 7.70
N TYR A 65 -5.83 -7.26 6.84
CA TYR A 65 -5.39 -6.49 5.67
C TYR A 65 -4.76 -5.15 6.06
N ASN A 66 -5.21 -4.51 7.14
CA ASN A 66 -4.55 -3.32 7.68
C ASN A 66 -3.14 -3.64 8.18
N ALA A 67 -2.94 -4.79 8.83
CA ALA A 67 -1.60 -5.25 9.24
C ALA A 67 -0.72 -5.52 8.01
N LEU A 68 -1.26 -6.17 6.97
CA LEU A 68 -0.54 -6.41 5.72
C LEU A 68 -0.14 -5.10 5.01
N ALA A 69 -1.06 -4.13 4.94
CA ALA A 69 -0.77 -2.82 4.38
C ALA A 69 0.34 -2.10 5.16
N SER A 70 0.34 -2.21 6.49
CA SER A 70 1.36 -1.60 7.34
C SER A 70 2.72 -2.26 7.17
N ALA A 71 2.78 -3.59 7.07
CA ALA A 71 4.02 -4.31 6.80
C ALA A 71 4.58 -3.98 5.40
N THR A 72 3.70 -3.95 4.39
CA THR A 72 4.09 -3.58 3.01
C THR A 72 4.59 -2.13 2.95
N GLU A 73 3.96 -1.21 3.70
CA GLU A 73 4.44 0.17 3.82
C GLU A 73 5.86 0.23 4.41
N GLN A 74 6.14 -0.54 5.46
CA GLN A 74 7.46 -0.58 6.08
C GLN A 74 8.53 -1.08 5.09
N ASP A 75 8.25 -2.17 4.35
CA ASP A 75 9.14 -2.70 3.32
C ASP A 75 9.45 -1.65 2.24
N ILE A 76 8.46 -0.84 1.85
CA ILE A 76 8.63 0.26 0.90
C ILE A 76 9.54 1.34 1.48
N LEU A 77 9.31 1.75 2.73
CA LEU A 77 10.07 2.81 3.38
C LEU A 77 11.54 2.42 3.55
N GLU A 78 11.83 1.16 3.88
CA GLU A 78 13.20 0.64 3.97
C GLU A 78 13.90 0.66 2.61
N ARG A 79 13.15 0.48 1.52
CA ARG A 79 13.69 0.39 0.16
C ARG A 79 13.99 1.75 -0.49
N ILE A 80 13.34 2.80 -0.01
CA ILE A 80 13.53 4.18 -0.49
C ILE A 80 14.38 5.04 0.45
N SER A 81 14.76 4.51 1.62
CA SER A 81 15.67 5.16 2.57
C SER A 81 17.11 5.09 2.08
#